data_AF-B4ITY3-F1
#
_entry.id   AF-B4ITY3-F1
#
_cell.length_a   1.000
_cell.length_b   1.000
_cell.length_c   1.000
_cell.angle_alpha   90.00
_cell.angle_beta   90.00
_cell.angle_gamma   90.00
#
_symmetry.space_group_name_H-M   'P 1'
#
loop_
_entity.id
_entity.type
_entity.pdbx_description
1 polymer ?
#
loop_
_entity_poly.entity_id
_entity_poly.type
_entity_poly.pdbx_seq_one_letter_code
_entity_poly.pdbx_strand_id
1 'polypeptide(L)'
;MGISAGDDRFKIVAIMTIEAQSARHSLPLFIFTGITTHNYQHKILQFVPELSIDKDTPIVTPNIPLLTLTSLSPKLGYLLSKTISVVVTAAQFKPFFNVNAEQLAFGYDDALVSLAHRFYPMHMRPMQRMGLLLGRNGTLTEVSSVKTGMDQFCYIDQLNGMDHLPHWSEPPCTSIAGSEGSFFPPRELTKSEMVHIYDKDLCRILDSVEVLKPEREKHETYFKIQPKLGVPLEGKVRIQLYLNVTRAKDVYPVRDFRDFVFPVMWLEEVSHQMHKTHPESLS
;
A
#
# COMPACT_ATOMS: atom_id res chain seq x y z
N MET A 1 9.26 -30.05 16.07
CA MET A 1 8.75 -29.78 14.71
C MET A 1 9.46 -28.53 14.21
N GLY A 2 10.64 -28.71 13.61
CA GLY A 2 11.44 -27.60 13.08
C GLY A 2 11.07 -27.39 11.62
N ILE A 3 10.60 -26.20 11.26
CA ILE A 3 10.47 -25.81 9.86
C ILE A 3 11.90 -25.50 9.40
N SER A 4 12.54 -26.49 8.79
CA SER A 4 13.73 -26.27 7.98
C SER A 4 13.33 -25.35 6.83
N ALA A 5 13.89 -24.15 6.77
CA ALA A 5 13.80 -23.27 5.62
C ALA A 5 14.61 -23.90 4.46
N GLY A 6 14.03 -24.94 3.87
CA GLY A 6 14.52 -25.68 2.73
C GLY A 6 13.39 -25.84 1.73
N ASP A 7 13.45 -25.03 0.67
CA ASP A 7 13.05 -25.37 -0.69
C ASP A 7 11.61 -25.81 -1.01
N ASP A 8 10.62 -25.41 -0.20
CA ASP A 8 9.22 -25.38 -0.64
C ASP A 8 8.88 -23.96 -1.13
N ARG A 9 8.79 -23.81 -2.44
CA ARG A 9 8.39 -22.55 -3.12
C ARG A 9 7.04 -22.08 -2.57
N PHE A 10 7.03 -21.00 -1.78
CA PHE A 10 5.81 -20.34 -1.33
C PHE A 10 4.95 -20.02 -2.56
N LYS A 11 3.74 -20.61 -2.62
CA LYS A 11 2.78 -20.35 -3.71
C LYS A 11 1.90 -19.18 -3.31
N ILE A 12 1.92 -18.12 -4.12
CA ILE A 12 0.98 -17.01 -4.01
C ILE A 12 -0.26 -17.38 -4.83
N VAL A 13 -1.43 -17.30 -4.21
CA VAL A 13 -2.73 -17.56 -4.85
C VAL A 13 -3.61 -16.35 -4.60
N ALA A 14 -4.32 -15.88 -5.63
CA ALA A 14 -5.34 -14.85 -5.46
C ALA A 14 -6.55 -15.48 -4.75
N ILE A 15 -6.89 -14.99 -3.56
CA ILE A 15 -7.93 -15.59 -2.70
C ILE A 15 -9.18 -14.72 -2.63
N MET A 16 -9.00 -13.39 -2.61
CA MET A 16 -10.07 -12.43 -2.40
C MET A 16 -10.00 -11.27 -3.40
N THR A 17 -11.18 -10.80 -3.79
CA THR A 17 -11.39 -9.59 -4.58
C THR A 17 -12.17 -8.59 -3.74
N ILE A 18 -11.67 -7.35 -3.70
CA ILE A 18 -12.28 -6.24 -2.97
C ILE A 18 -12.63 -5.16 -4.00
N GLU A 19 -13.88 -4.72 -3.99
CA GLU A 19 -14.29 -3.52 -4.72
C GLU A 19 -14.06 -2.30 -3.82
N ALA A 20 -13.36 -1.30 -4.38
CA ALA A 20 -13.10 -0.04 -3.70
C ALA A 20 -13.93 1.07 -4.35
N GLN A 21 -14.87 1.64 -3.61
CA GLN A 21 -15.61 2.83 -4.03
C GLN A 21 -14.95 4.07 -3.41
N SER A 22 -14.41 4.95 -4.25
CA SER A 22 -13.71 6.16 -3.79
C SER A 22 -14.49 7.42 -4.18
N ALA A 23 -14.82 8.25 -3.19
CA ALA A 23 -15.36 9.59 -3.39
C ALA A 23 -14.29 10.64 -3.02
N ARG A 24 -14.10 11.63 -3.89
CA ARG A 24 -13.18 12.75 -3.67
C ARG A 24 -13.98 14.03 -3.43
N HIS A 25 -13.71 14.72 -2.33
CA HIS A 25 -14.28 16.03 -2.05
C HIS A 25 -13.19 17.08 -2.19
N SER A 26 -13.41 18.06 -3.07
CA SER A 26 -12.47 19.14 -3.35
C SER A 26 -12.97 20.47 -2.80
N LEU A 27 -12.17 21.16 -2.00
CA LEU A 27 -12.43 22.53 -1.55
C LEU A 27 -11.47 23.49 -2.27
N PRO A 28 -11.97 24.39 -3.14
CA PRO A 28 -11.14 25.42 -3.74
C PRO A 28 -10.83 26.48 -2.67
N LEU A 29 -9.55 26.60 -2.29
CA LEU A 29 -9.10 27.66 -1.39
C LEU A 29 -8.39 28.73 -2.23
N PHE A 30 -9.09 29.83 -2.51
CA PHE A 30 -8.52 30.97 -3.21
C PHE A 30 -7.60 31.76 -2.26
N ILE A 31 -6.38 31.27 -2.02
CA ILE A 31 -5.32 32.08 -1.40
C ILE A 31 -4.55 32.78 -2.53
N PHE A 32 -4.33 34.08 -2.37
CA PHE A 32 -3.92 35.08 -3.37
C PHE A 32 -2.57 34.86 -4.12
N THR A 33 -2.00 33.65 -4.17
CA THR A 33 -0.71 33.40 -4.85
C THR A 33 -0.64 32.13 -5.71
N GLY A 34 -1.74 31.40 -5.89
CA GLY A 34 -1.75 30.25 -6.80
C GLY A 34 -3.00 29.40 -6.57
N ILE A 35 -3.71 29.04 -7.63
CA ILE A 35 -4.96 28.27 -7.50
C ILE A 35 -4.58 26.82 -7.19
N THR A 36 -4.48 26.47 -5.90
CA THR A 36 -4.32 25.08 -5.43
C THR A 36 -5.65 24.56 -4.91
N THR A 37 -5.96 23.30 -5.20
CA THR A 37 -7.20 22.66 -4.72
C THR A 37 -6.88 21.63 -3.63
N HIS A 38 -7.52 21.73 -2.48
CA HIS A 38 -7.40 20.73 -1.42
C HIS A 38 -8.38 19.59 -1.63
N ASN A 39 -7.88 18.36 -1.55
CA ASN A 39 -8.65 17.14 -1.76
C ASN A 39 -8.71 16.30 -0.49
N TYR A 40 -9.90 15.78 -0.22
CA TYR A 40 -10.16 14.75 0.77
C TYR A 40 -10.65 13.49 0.06
N GLN A 41 -10.16 12.33 0.50
CA GLN A 41 -10.56 11.04 -0.05
C GLN A 41 -11.35 10.24 0.96
N HIS A 42 -12.49 9.70 0.52
CA HIS A 42 -13.30 8.75 1.25
C HIS A 42 -13.37 7.45 0.45
N LYS A 43 -12.81 6.36 0.99
CA LYS A 43 -12.79 5.05 0.34
C LYS A 43 -13.65 4.05 1.11
N ILE A 44 -14.54 3.35 0.43
CA ILE A 44 -15.29 2.23 0.98
C ILE A 44 -14.73 0.96 0.34
N LEU A 45 -14.26 0.04 1.17
CA LEU A 45 -13.78 -1.27 0.72
C LEU A 45 -14.85 -2.31 0.99
N GLN A 46 -15.36 -2.93 -0.07
CA GLN A 46 -16.40 -3.96 0.00
C GLN A 46 -15.90 -5.27 -0.61
N PHE A 47 -16.05 -6.36 0.13
CA PHE A 47 -15.74 -7.69 -0.39
C PHE A 47 -16.74 -8.09 -1.48
N VAL A 48 -16.24 -8.68 -2.58
CA VAL A 48 -17.05 -9.17 -3.69
C VAL A 48 -16.98 -10.70 -3.74
N PRO A 49 -18.00 -11.42 -3.21
CA PRO A 49 -17.98 -12.88 -3.16
C PRO A 49 -17.86 -13.54 -4.53
N GLU A 50 -18.57 -13.00 -5.54
CA GLU A 50 -18.68 -13.60 -6.88
C GLU A 50 -17.38 -13.61 -7.68
N LEU A 51 -16.42 -12.76 -7.31
CA LEU A 51 -15.10 -12.66 -7.93
C LEU A 51 -13.99 -13.16 -6.99
N SER A 52 -14.37 -13.78 -5.87
CA SER A 52 -13.45 -14.30 -4.86
C SER A 52 -13.56 -15.80 -4.78
N ILE A 53 -12.50 -16.47 -4.32
CA ILE A 53 -12.56 -17.92 -4.06
C ILE A 53 -13.42 -18.15 -2.82
N ASP A 54 -12.91 -17.71 -1.66
CA ASP A 54 -13.62 -17.70 -0.39
C ASP A 54 -12.84 -16.85 0.61
N LYS A 55 -13.54 -15.98 1.35
CA LYS A 55 -12.94 -15.10 2.36
C LYS A 55 -12.50 -15.87 3.61
N ASP A 56 -13.14 -17.01 3.89
CA ASP A 56 -12.89 -17.86 5.05
C ASP A 56 -11.81 -18.92 4.79
N THR A 57 -11.20 -18.92 3.60
CA THR A 57 -10.09 -19.79 3.23
C THR A 57 -8.96 -19.70 4.28
N PRO A 58 -8.61 -20.81 4.96
CA PRO A 58 -7.52 -20.80 5.92
C PRO A 58 -6.18 -20.67 5.19
N ILE A 59 -5.37 -19.72 5.63
CA ILE A 59 -4.02 -19.45 5.14
C ILE A 59 -3.02 -19.51 6.29
N VAL A 60 -1.85 -20.08 6.01
CA VAL A 60 -0.70 -20.00 6.91
C VAL A 60 0.02 -18.71 6.61
N THR A 61 0.01 -17.76 7.54
CA THR A 61 0.69 -16.46 7.38
C THR A 61 1.81 -16.30 8.40
N PRO A 62 2.89 -15.56 8.08
CA PRO A 62 3.83 -15.08 9.09
C PRO A 62 3.10 -14.27 10.16
N ASN A 63 3.51 -14.45 11.41
CA ASN A 63 3.18 -13.53 12.47
C ASN A 63 3.96 -12.22 12.26
N ILE A 64 3.39 -11.32 11.45
CA ILE A 64 4.03 -10.07 11.03
C ILE A 64 4.47 -9.22 12.24
N PRO A 65 3.64 -8.98 13.29
CA PRO A 65 4.08 -8.25 14.48
C PRO A 65 5.27 -8.91 15.19
N LEU A 66 5.20 -10.22 15.41
CA LEU A 66 6.27 -10.96 16.07
C LEU A 66 7.57 -10.92 15.26
N LEU A 67 7.50 -11.24 13.97
CA LEU A 67 8.67 -11.30 13.10
C LEU A 67 9.29 -9.93 12.86
N THR A 68 8.48 -8.87 12.86
CA THR A 68 8.99 -7.48 12.83
C THR A 68 9.72 -7.17 14.13
N LEU A 69 9.13 -7.48 15.30
CA LEU A 69 9.74 -7.26 16.61
C LEU A 69 11.06 -8.02 16.74
N THR A 70 11.11 -9.29 16.33
CA THR A 70 12.33 -10.09 16.42
C THR A 70 13.39 -9.63 15.43
N SER A 71 13.03 -9.26 14.19
CA SER A 71 13.96 -8.71 13.20
C SER A 71 14.59 -7.38 13.64
N LEU A 72 13.88 -6.59 14.45
CA LEU A 72 14.39 -5.36 15.05
C LEU A 72 15.25 -5.61 16.30
N SER A 73 15.10 -6.76 16.98
CA SER A 73 15.78 -7.04 18.25
C SER A 73 17.30 -6.83 18.22
N PRO A 74 18.07 -7.19 17.18
CA PRO A 74 19.52 -6.98 17.18
C PRO A 74 19.93 -5.51 17.32
N LYS A 75 19.05 -4.57 16.95
CA LYS A 75 19.27 -3.12 17.08
C LYS A 75 18.93 -2.58 18.47
N LEU A 76 18.19 -3.34 19.29
CA LEU A 76 17.65 -2.94 20.59
C LEU A 76 18.59 -3.26 21.77
N GLY A 77 19.76 -3.84 21.50
CA GLY A 77 20.73 -4.26 22.52
C GLY A 77 20.43 -5.64 23.11
N TYR A 78 21.48 -6.27 23.65
CA TYR A 78 21.44 -7.68 24.09
C TYR A 78 20.42 -7.94 25.20
N LEU A 79 20.38 -7.08 26.23
CA LEU A 79 19.49 -7.27 27.38
C LEU A 79 18.01 -7.24 26.97
N LEU A 80 17.62 -6.24 26.17
CA LEU A 80 16.24 -6.12 25.68
C LEU A 80 15.88 -7.28 24.74
N SER A 81 16.81 -7.69 23.87
CA SER A 81 16.62 -8.87 23.00
C SER A 81 16.37 -10.15 23.79
N LYS A 82 17.12 -10.36 24.88
CA LYS A 82 16.92 -11.51 25.78
C LYS A 82 15.58 -11.44 26.51
N THR A 83 15.18 -10.26 26.98
CA THR A 83 13.86 -10.07 27.59
C THR A 83 12.74 -10.40 26.61
N ILE A 84 12.83 -9.89 25.36
CA ILE A 84 11.90 -10.24 24.28
C ILE A 84 11.88 -11.75 24.08
N SER A 85 13.05 -12.40 24.03
CA SER A 85 13.15 -13.86 23.89
C SER A 85 12.40 -14.62 24.99
N VAL A 86 12.57 -14.22 26.25
CA VAL A 86 11.92 -14.88 27.39
C VAL A 86 10.40 -14.73 27.28
N VAL A 87 9.91 -13.51 27.05
CA VAL A 87 8.48 -13.21 26.96
C VAL A 87 7.83 -13.97 25.79
N VAL A 88 8.42 -13.88 24.60
CA VAL A 88 7.90 -14.56 23.39
C VAL A 88 7.86 -16.07 23.58
N THR A 89 8.89 -16.66 24.20
CA THR A 89 8.94 -18.11 24.45
C THR A 89 7.93 -18.54 25.51
N ALA A 90 7.81 -17.78 26.61
CA ALA A 90 6.86 -18.06 27.69
C ALA A 90 5.40 -17.92 27.21
N ALA A 91 5.11 -16.93 26.37
CA ALA A 91 3.81 -16.72 25.76
C ALA A 91 3.49 -17.70 24.61
N GLN A 92 4.42 -18.59 24.26
CA GLN A 92 4.25 -19.60 23.20
C GLN A 92 3.89 -18.99 21.83
N PHE A 93 4.41 -17.79 21.53
CA PHE A 93 4.14 -17.17 20.23
C PHE A 93 4.80 -17.96 19.09
N LYS A 94 3.99 -18.24 18.06
CA LYS A 94 4.43 -18.98 16.88
C LYS A 94 4.84 -18.00 15.77
N PRO A 95 5.98 -18.22 15.09
CA PRO A 95 6.40 -17.42 13.94
C PRO A 95 5.43 -17.46 12.76
N PHE A 96 4.67 -18.55 12.62
CA PHE A 96 3.63 -18.74 11.62
C PHE A 96 2.37 -19.27 12.30
N PHE A 97 1.21 -18.85 11.81
CA PHE A 97 -0.08 -19.22 12.37
C PHE A 97 -1.16 -19.20 11.29
N ASN A 98 -2.32 -19.79 11.61
CA ASN A 98 -3.44 -19.91 10.68
C ASN A 98 -4.41 -18.75 10.91
N VAL A 99 -4.80 -18.08 9.83
CA VAL A 99 -5.87 -17.06 9.77
C VAL A 99 -6.67 -17.27 8.51
N ASN A 100 -7.83 -16.62 8.37
CA ASN A 100 -8.49 -16.53 7.08
C ASN A 100 -8.04 -15.28 6.30
N ALA A 101 -8.35 -15.22 5.00
CA ALA A 101 -7.97 -14.10 4.14
C ALA A 101 -8.59 -12.77 4.59
N GLU A 102 -9.84 -12.79 5.04
CA GLU A 102 -10.54 -11.61 5.59
C GLU A 102 -9.84 -11.05 6.83
N GLN A 103 -9.43 -11.90 7.77
CA GLN A 103 -8.71 -11.51 8.98
C GLN A 103 -7.36 -10.90 8.65
N LEU A 104 -6.60 -11.49 7.73
CA LEU A 104 -5.30 -10.92 7.33
C LEU A 104 -5.47 -9.55 6.65
N ALA A 105 -6.47 -9.40 5.79
CA ALA A 105 -6.73 -8.15 5.08
C ALA A 105 -7.30 -7.07 6.01
N PHE A 106 -8.39 -7.37 6.72
CA PHE A 106 -9.21 -6.38 7.43
C PHE A 106 -9.07 -6.38 8.95
N GLY A 107 -8.40 -7.36 9.55
CA GLY A 107 -8.08 -7.31 10.97
C GLY A 107 -8.23 -8.63 11.72
N TYR A 108 -7.22 -8.97 12.51
CA TYR A 108 -7.25 -9.99 13.55
C TYR A 108 -6.68 -9.46 14.87
N ASP A 109 -7.07 -10.09 15.97
CA ASP A 109 -6.56 -9.74 17.29
C ASP A 109 -5.17 -10.33 17.49
N ASP A 110 -4.19 -9.46 17.68
CA ASP A 110 -2.82 -9.84 17.96
C ASP A 110 -2.41 -9.30 19.34
N ALA A 111 -1.85 -10.17 20.17
CA ALA A 111 -1.48 -9.85 21.54
C ALA A 111 -0.38 -8.79 21.62
N LEU A 112 0.59 -8.80 20.69
CA LEU A 112 1.70 -7.82 20.67
C LEU A 112 1.18 -6.45 20.23
N VAL A 113 0.30 -6.42 19.22
CA VAL A 113 -0.32 -5.18 18.74
C VAL A 113 -1.23 -4.58 19.80
N SER A 114 -2.04 -5.41 20.48
CA SER A 114 -2.92 -4.97 21.57
C SER A 114 -2.11 -4.41 22.75
N LEU A 115 -0.99 -5.05 23.09
CA LEU A 115 -0.07 -4.57 24.11
C LEU A 115 0.57 -3.25 23.70
N ALA A 116 1.06 -3.14 22.46
CA ALA A 116 1.63 -1.91 21.93
C ALA A 116 0.60 -0.77 21.94
N HIS A 117 -0.65 -1.02 21.50
CA HIS A 117 -1.73 -0.05 21.56
C HIS A 117 -1.97 0.49 22.97
N ARG A 118 -1.91 -0.38 23.98
CA ARG A 118 -2.15 0.00 25.38
C ARG A 118 -1.01 0.84 25.97
N PHE A 119 0.24 0.52 25.64
CA PHE A 119 1.41 1.11 26.30
C PHE A 119 2.10 2.22 25.49
N TYR A 120 1.87 2.32 24.18
CA TYR A 120 2.47 3.38 23.36
C TYR A 120 1.77 4.73 23.57
N PRO A 121 2.54 5.84 23.54
CA PRO A 121 1.99 7.18 23.59
C PRO A 121 1.10 7.45 22.38
N MET A 122 0.13 8.36 22.52
CA MET A 122 -0.95 8.58 21.54
C MET A 122 -0.46 8.80 20.09
N HIS A 123 0.66 9.50 19.91
CA HIS A 123 1.21 9.82 18.58
C HIS A 123 1.97 8.66 17.91
N MET A 124 2.32 7.60 18.64
CA MET A 124 2.97 6.39 18.10
C MET A 124 2.10 5.15 18.27
N ARG A 125 0.87 5.31 18.76
CA ARG A 125 0.01 4.21 19.11
C ARG A 125 -0.45 3.49 17.84
N PRO A 126 -0.17 2.18 17.68
CA PRO A 126 -0.69 1.43 16.54
C PRO A 126 -2.21 1.24 16.66
N MET A 127 -2.84 0.69 15.62
CA MET A 127 -4.23 0.22 15.71
C MET A 127 -4.38 -0.89 16.77
N GLN A 128 -5.61 -1.14 17.24
CA GLN A 128 -5.89 -2.18 18.24
C GLN A 128 -5.73 -3.61 17.69
N ARG A 129 -5.88 -3.76 16.38
CA ARG A 129 -5.85 -5.04 15.65
C ARG A 129 -4.78 -4.98 14.56
N MET A 130 -4.33 -6.14 14.11
CA MET A 130 -3.39 -6.26 12.98
C MET A 130 -4.15 -6.59 11.70
N GLY A 131 -3.86 -5.90 10.61
CA GLY A 131 -4.47 -6.16 9.29
C GLY A 131 -3.83 -5.28 8.23
N LEU A 132 -3.75 -5.78 7.00
CA LEU A 132 -2.99 -5.14 5.91
C LEU A 132 -3.70 -3.91 5.32
N LEU A 133 -5.03 -3.88 5.37
CA LEU A 133 -5.87 -2.79 4.86
C LEU A 133 -6.60 -2.03 5.98
N LEU A 134 -6.16 -2.19 7.22
CA LEU A 134 -6.73 -1.45 8.35
C LEU A 134 -6.51 0.06 8.18
N GLY A 135 -7.54 0.85 8.50
CA GLY A 135 -7.51 2.31 8.34
C GLY A 135 -7.66 2.81 6.90
N ARG A 136 -7.89 1.91 5.92
CA ARG A 136 -8.15 2.25 4.52
C ARG A 136 -9.64 2.32 4.16
N ASN A 137 -10.52 2.12 5.14
CA ASN A 137 -11.97 2.20 4.99
C ASN A 137 -12.51 3.45 5.71
N GLY A 138 -13.30 4.26 5.00
CA GLY A 138 -13.81 5.56 5.42
C GLY A 138 -13.00 6.75 4.89
N THR A 139 -13.07 7.86 5.62
CA THR A 139 -12.30 9.08 5.32
C THR A 139 -10.82 8.86 5.64
N LEU A 140 -9.96 9.05 4.64
CA LEU A 140 -8.52 8.99 4.83
C LEU A 140 -8.04 10.28 5.52
N THR A 141 -7.03 10.15 6.39
CA THR A 141 -6.45 11.29 7.12
C THR A 141 -5.57 12.19 6.25
N GLU A 142 -5.13 11.66 5.12
CA GLU A 142 -4.26 12.36 4.19
C GLU A 142 -5.03 13.44 3.42
N VAL A 143 -4.50 14.67 3.46
CA VAL A 143 -5.02 15.81 2.70
C VAL A 143 -3.94 16.21 1.70
N SER A 144 -4.27 16.16 0.41
CA SER A 144 -3.39 16.60 -0.67
C SER A 144 -3.88 17.91 -1.27
N SER A 145 -2.97 18.86 -1.50
CA SER A 145 -3.23 19.98 -2.40
C SER A 145 -2.65 19.66 -3.78
N VAL A 146 -3.36 20.04 -4.83
CA VAL A 146 -2.93 19.78 -6.22
C VAL A 146 -2.83 21.08 -7.02
N LYS A 147 -1.92 21.08 -7.98
CA LYS A 147 -1.71 22.17 -8.92
C LYS A 147 -2.79 22.17 -10.00
N THR A 148 -3.20 23.37 -10.41
CA THR A 148 -4.24 23.57 -11.44
C THR A 148 -3.70 24.07 -12.78
N GLY A 149 -2.41 24.44 -12.86
CA GLY A 149 -1.75 24.81 -14.11
C GLY A 149 -1.73 23.64 -15.09
N MET A 150 -1.95 23.89 -16.39
CA MET A 150 -2.11 22.81 -17.39
C MET A 150 -0.83 21.98 -17.63
N ASP A 151 0.34 22.55 -17.37
CA ASP A 151 1.65 21.90 -17.49
C ASP A 151 1.89 20.87 -16.37
N GLN A 152 1.41 21.17 -15.15
CA GLN A 152 1.54 20.33 -13.95
C GLN A 152 0.17 19.96 -13.36
N PHE A 153 -0.85 19.86 -14.22
CA PHE A 153 -2.23 19.68 -13.77
C PHE A 153 -2.38 18.39 -12.95
N CYS A 154 -3.03 18.51 -11.80
CA CYS A 154 -3.23 17.42 -10.84
C CYS A 154 -1.94 16.81 -10.26
N TYR A 155 -0.79 17.45 -10.42
CA TYR A 155 0.38 17.10 -9.62
C TYR A 155 0.21 17.60 -8.19
N ILE A 156 0.66 16.81 -7.23
CA ILE A 156 0.62 17.18 -5.82
C ILE A 156 1.54 18.37 -5.59
N ASP A 157 1.01 19.37 -4.89
CA ASP A 157 1.72 20.56 -4.45
C ASP A 157 2.16 20.41 -2.99
N GLN A 158 1.26 19.93 -2.12
CA GLN A 158 1.57 19.59 -0.73
C GLN A 158 0.81 18.34 -0.28
N LEU A 159 1.42 17.59 0.62
CA LEU A 159 0.84 16.44 1.29
C LEU A 159 0.85 16.66 2.79
N ASN A 160 -0.31 16.76 3.43
CA ASN A 160 -0.45 17.09 4.86
C ASN A 160 0.34 18.35 5.27
N GLY A 161 0.43 19.33 4.37
CA GLY A 161 1.18 20.58 4.56
C GLY A 161 2.69 20.49 4.32
N MET A 162 3.20 19.35 3.85
CA MET A 162 4.60 19.16 3.47
C MET A 162 4.77 19.20 1.94
N ASP A 163 5.89 19.78 1.48
CA ASP A 163 6.28 19.87 0.07
C ASP A 163 7.28 18.77 -0.36
N HIS A 164 7.59 17.84 0.54
CA HIS A 164 8.48 16.72 0.32
C HIS A 164 8.07 15.51 1.16
N LEU A 165 8.54 14.32 0.76
CA LEU A 165 8.33 13.08 1.49
C LEU A 165 9.34 12.96 2.64
N PRO A 166 8.88 12.90 3.91
CA PRO A 166 9.78 12.86 5.07
C PRO A 166 10.49 11.51 5.24
N HIS A 167 10.08 10.48 4.49
CA HIS A 167 10.61 9.12 4.60
C HIS A 167 11.94 8.94 3.86
N TRP A 168 12.27 9.83 2.93
CA TRP A 168 13.47 9.78 2.11
C TRP A 168 14.41 10.91 2.51
N SER A 169 15.72 10.68 2.43
CA SER A 169 16.71 11.65 2.92
C SER A 169 17.13 12.67 1.86
N GLU A 170 17.11 12.29 0.58
CA GLU A 170 17.69 13.10 -0.50
C GLU A 170 16.84 13.09 -1.79
N PRO A 171 16.85 14.18 -2.58
CA PRO A 171 16.29 14.19 -3.93
C PRO A 171 16.99 13.16 -4.85
N PRO A 172 16.28 12.60 -5.85
CA PRO A 172 14.90 12.88 -6.24
C PRO A 172 13.84 12.14 -5.40
N CYS A 173 14.24 11.26 -4.48
CA CYS A 173 13.33 10.40 -3.73
C CYS A 173 12.40 11.16 -2.78
N THR A 174 12.79 12.36 -2.34
CA THR A 174 11.96 13.25 -1.51
C THR A 174 10.86 13.96 -2.28
N SER A 175 10.86 13.92 -3.62
CA SER A 175 9.89 14.63 -4.46
C SER A 175 8.47 14.09 -4.30
N ILE A 176 7.50 15.01 -4.30
CA ILE A 176 6.06 14.72 -4.37
C ILE A 176 5.46 15.11 -5.72
N ALA A 177 6.29 15.50 -6.70
CA ALA A 177 5.83 16.02 -7.99
C ALA A 177 5.31 14.89 -8.90
N GLY A 178 4.09 14.44 -8.63
CA GLY A 178 3.36 13.48 -9.46
C GLY A 178 1.86 13.52 -9.18
N SER A 179 1.11 12.85 -10.04
CA SER A 179 -0.34 12.72 -9.90
C SER A 179 -0.71 11.52 -9.02
N GLU A 180 -1.84 11.58 -8.33
CA GLU A 180 -2.43 10.41 -7.64
C GLU A 180 -3.09 9.39 -8.61
N GLY A 181 -2.85 9.49 -9.92
CA GLY A 181 -3.33 8.54 -10.92
C GLY A 181 -4.73 8.78 -11.46
N SER A 182 -5.51 9.71 -10.87
CA SER A 182 -6.88 10.02 -11.32
C SER A 182 -6.95 10.92 -12.56
N PHE A 183 -6.00 11.84 -12.70
CA PHE A 183 -5.88 12.77 -13.82
C PHE A 183 -4.42 13.13 -14.02
N PHE A 184 -4.02 13.35 -15.26
CA PHE A 184 -2.66 13.72 -15.62
C PHE A 184 -2.66 15.03 -16.41
N PRO A 185 -1.53 15.74 -16.49
CA PRO A 185 -1.43 16.88 -17.40
C PRO A 185 -1.70 16.43 -18.85
N PRO A 186 -2.37 17.23 -19.70
CA PRO A 186 -2.58 16.91 -21.11
C PRO A 186 -1.26 16.58 -21.84
N ARG A 187 -1.25 15.47 -22.55
CA ARG A 187 -0.05 14.99 -23.27
C ARG A 187 0.20 15.77 -24.55
N GLU A 188 -0.86 16.25 -25.22
CA GLU A 188 -0.72 17.13 -26.39
C GLU A 188 0.00 18.46 -26.04
N LEU A 189 -0.14 18.93 -24.80
CA LEU A 189 0.53 20.13 -24.30
C LEU A 189 1.96 19.82 -23.83
N THR A 190 2.10 18.86 -22.93
CA THR A 190 3.38 18.56 -22.27
C THR A 190 4.38 17.84 -23.18
N LYS A 191 3.89 17.11 -24.20
CA LYS A 191 4.70 16.27 -25.11
C LYS A 191 5.56 15.23 -24.39
N SER A 192 5.27 14.94 -23.12
CA SER A 192 6.02 13.98 -22.30
C SER A 192 5.42 12.59 -22.42
N GLU A 193 6.26 11.62 -22.75
CA GLU A 193 5.91 10.19 -22.80
C GLU A 193 5.84 9.56 -21.40
N MET A 194 6.53 10.16 -20.42
CA MET A 194 6.52 9.69 -19.03
C MET A 194 5.47 10.44 -18.21
N VAL A 195 4.84 9.70 -17.29
CA VAL A 195 3.98 10.27 -16.24
C VAL A 195 4.44 9.81 -14.86
N HIS A 196 4.46 10.77 -13.95
CA HIS A 196 4.84 10.57 -12.56
C HIS A 196 3.61 10.32 -11.72
N ILE A 197 3.62 9.23 -10.96
CA ILE A 197 2.50 8.82 -10.12
C ILE A 197 2.95 8.79 -8.68
N TYR A 198 2.27 9.52 -7.82
CA TYR A 198 2.42 9.35 -6.39
C TYR A 198 1.56 8.19 -5.90
N ASP A 199 2.23 7.13 -5.45
CA ASP A 199 1.59 5.98 -4.84
C ASP A 199 1.66 6.11 -3.31
N LYS A 200 0.48 6.21 -2.69
CA LYS A 200 0.33 6.40 -1.23
C LYS A 200 0.74 5.18 -0.43
N ASP A 201 0.65 3.99 -1.03
CA ASP A 201 0.99 2.73 -0.39
C ASP A 201 2.49 2.46 -0.43
N LEU A 202 3.16 2.95 -1.49
CA LEU A 202 4.62 2.86 -1.63
C LEU A 202 5.37 4.08 -1.06
N CYS A 203 4.64 5.13 -0.65
CA CYS A 203 5.17 6.39 -0.12
C CYS A 203 6.26 7.00 -1.02
N ARG A 204 6.06 6.95 -2.35
CA ARG A 204 7.04 7.45 -3.34
C ARG A 204 6.40 7.76 -4.68
N ILE A 205 7.13 8.50 -5.51
CA ILE A 205 6.83 8.65 -6.92
C ILE A 205 7.29 7.39 -7.68
N LEU A 206 6.41 6.92 -8.57
CA LEU A 206 6.66 5.93 -9.60
C LEU A 206 6.70 6.61 -10.96
N ASP A 207 7.71 6.28 -11.74
CA ASP A 207 7.76 6.63 -13.16
C ASP A 207 7.08 5.51 -13.93
N SER A 208 5.93 5.80 -14.53
CA SER A 208 5.20 4.80 -15.31
C SER A 208 5.51 4.94 -16.80
N VAL A 209 5.78 3.79 -17.43
CA VAL A 209 6.18 3.66 -18.84
C VAL A 209 4.99 3.20 -19.68
N GLU A 210 4.93 3.77 -20.88
CA GLU A 210 4.12 3.42 -22.06
C GLU A 210 2.65 3.82 -22.10
N VAL A 211 2.39 4.90 -22.86
CA VAL A 211 1.06 5.48 -23.05
C VAL A 211 0.24 4.79 -24.15
N LEU A 212 0.78 3.96 -25.06
CA LEU A 212 -0.04 3.51 -26.22
C LEU A 212 0.15 2.10 -26.80
N LYS A 213 1.11 1.26 -26.39
CA LYS A 213 1.20 -0.14 -26.90
C LYS A 213 1.84 -1.11 -25.89
N PRO A 214 1.07 -1.61 -24.91
CA PRO A 214 1.59 -2.63 -24.01
C PRO A 214 1.73 -3.97 -24.76
N GLU A 215 2.96 -4.35 -25.12
CA GLU A 215 3.28 -5.72 -25.52
C GLU A 215 4.15 -6.39 -24.45
N ARG A 216 3.52 -7.05 -23.47
CA ARG A 216 3.99 -8.25 -22.71
C ARG A 216 3.08 -8.55 -21.51
N GLU A 217 2.08 -9.38 -21.76
CA GLU A 217 1.17 -9.95 -20.76
C GLU A 217 1.94 -10.65 -19.62
N LYS A 218 2.00 -10.03 -18.43
CA LYS A 218 1.63 -10.63 -17.12
C LYS A 218 2.14 -9.89 -15.87
N HIS A 219 2.91 -8.80 -15.94
CA HIS A 219 3.44 -8.14 -14.72
C HIS A 219 3.51 -6.61 -14.68
N GLU A 220 3.13 -5.87 -15.73
CA GLU A 220 3.38 -4.42 -15.77
C GLU A 220 2.21 -3.58 -15.20
N THR A 221 2.57 -2.55 -14.43
CA THR A 221 1.67 -1.47 -14.03
C THR A 221 1.59 -0.46 -15.17
N TYR A 222 0.39 -0.12 -15.65
CA TYR A 222 0.19 0.80 -16.78
C TYR A 222 -1.04 1.70 -16.62
N PHE A 223 -1.00 2.82 -17.34
CA PHE A 223 -2.11 3.77 -17.45
C PHE A 223 -2.34 4.15 -18.91
N LYS A 224 -3.54 3.86 -19.42
CA LYS A 224 -3.99 4.31 -20.73
C LYS A 224 -4.62 5.68 -20.61
N ILE A 225 -3.90 6.73 -21.01
CA ILE A 225 -4.33 8.12 -20.80
C ILE A 225 -4.81 8.73 -22.12
N GLN A 226 -5.94 9.43 -22.10
CA GLN A 226 -6.40 10.21 -23.24
C GLN A 226 -5.47 11.43 -23.46
N PRO A 227 -4.81 11.58 -24.62
CA PRO A 227 -3.79 12.61 -24.82
C PRO A 227 -4.27 14.06 -24.65
N LYS A 228 -5.53 14.33 -25.02
CA LYS A 228 -6.14 15.67 -24.99
C LYS A 228 -6.49 16.17 -23.59
N LEU A 229 -7.14 15.32 -22.80
CA LEU A 229 -7.69 15.71 -21.50
C LEU A 229 -6.82 15.22 -20.34
N GLY A 230 -5.89 14.28 -20.57
CA GLY A 230 -5.09 13.68 -19.51
C GLY A 230 -5.88 12.74 -18.59
N VAL A 231 -7.09 12.33 -19.01
CA VAL A 231 -7.96 11.42 -18.27
C VAL A 231 -7.51 9.96 -18.47
N PRO A 232 -7.29 9.16 -17.42
CA PRO A 232 -7.01 7.74 -17.53
C PRO A 232 -8.28 6.99 -17.97
N LEU A 233 -8.23 6.34 -19.12
CA LEU A 233 -9.30 5.48 -19.62
C LEU A 233 -9.30 4.13 -18.89
N GLU A 234 -8.09 3.65 -18.59
CA GLU A 234 -7.83 2.39 -17.89
C GLU A 234 -6.52 2.53 -17.13
N GLY A 235 -6.49 2.01 -15.91
CA GLY A 235 -5.29 1.93 -15.09
C GLY A 235 -5.23 0.56 -14.44
N LYS A 236 -4.06 -0.06 -14.45
CA LYS A 236 -3.80 -1.32 -13.74
C LYS A 236 -2.51 -1.15 -12.95
N VAL A 237 -2.62 -1.24 -11.63
CA VAL A 237 -1.50 -1.17 -10.70
C VAL A 237 -1.35 -2.51 -10.01
N ARG A 238 -0.12 -3.01 -9.95
CA ARG A 238 0.20 -4.34 -9.43
C ARG A 238 1.33 -4.22 -8.41
N ILE A 239 1.01 -4.54 -7.16
CA ILE A 239 1.93 -4.38 -6.03
C ILE A 239 2.09 -5.71 -5.31
N GLN A 240 3.33 -6.03 -4.95
CA GLN A 240 3.63 -7.18 -4.10
C GLN A 240 4.20 -6.71 -2.77
N LEU A 241 3.58 -7.19 -1.68
CA LEU A 241 4.03 -6.92 -0.33
C LEU A 241 4.89 -8.07 0.16
N TYR A 242 6.08 -7.71 0.64
CA TYR A 242 7.07 -8.63 1.17
C TYR A 242 7.40 -8.27 2.62
N LEU A 243 7.57 -9.29 3.46
CA LEU A 243 8.11 -9.17 4.80
C LEU A 243 9.58 -9.61 4.77
N ASN A 244 10.50 -8.68 5.01
CA ASN A 244 11.90 -8.99 5.21
C ASN A 244 12.13 -9.43 6.66
N VAL A 245 12.58 -10.66 6.86
CA VAL A 245 12.86 -11.23 8.18
C VAL A 245 14.36 -11.42 8.31
N THR A 246 14.94 -10.75 9.31
CA THR A 246 16.35 -10.89 9.64
C THR A 246 16.55 -11.81 10.82
N ARG A 247 17.68 -12.50 10.83
CA ARG A 247 18.04 -13.46 11.87
C ARG A 247 18.25 -12.78 13.21
N ALA A 248 17.50 -13.21 14.21
CA ALA A 248 17.61 -12.76 15.59
C ALA A 248 18.23 -13.86 16.47
N LYS A 249 19.57 -13.88 16.58
CA LYS A 249 20.32 -14.92 17.32
C LYS A 249 19.97 -14.97 18.81
N ASP A 250 19.54 -13.86 19.39
CA ASP A 250 19.23 -13.76 20.81
C ASP A 250 17.79 -14.16 21.15
N VAL A 251 16.93 -14.38 20.15
CA VAL A 251 15.52 -14.71 20.31
C VAL A 251 15.26 -16.18 19.96
N TYR A 252 15.04 -17.00 20.98
CA TYR A 252 14.99 -18.46 20.87
C TYR A 252 14.03 -18.99 19.78
N PRO A 253 12.76 -18.54 19.66
CA PRO A 253 11.82 -19.08 18.66
C PRO A 253 12.21 -18.83 17.19
N VAL A 254 13.12 -17.88 16.91
CA VAL A 254 13.57 -17.54 15.55
C VAL A 254 15.10 -17.57 15.42
N ARG A 255 15.82 -18.11 16.42
CA ARG A 255 17.29 -18.09 16.49
C ARG A 255 17.95 -18.78 15.29
N ASP A 256 17.28 -19.83 14.82
CA ASP A 256 17.75 -20.72 13.76
C ASP A 256 17.21 -20.30 12.38
N PHE A 257 16.41 -19.24 12.30
CA PHE A 257 16.00 -18.67 11.03
C PHE A 257 17.21 -18.08 10.31
N ARG A 258 17.26 -18.26 8.99
CA ARG A 258 18.15 -17.50 8.12
C ARG A 258 17.50 -16.16 7.80
N ASP A 259 18.23 -15.25 7.19
CA ASP A 259 17.61 -14.07 6.60
C ASP A 259 16.77 -14.54 5.40
N PHE A 260 15.51 -14.12 5.34
CA PHE A 260 14.62 -14.45 4.22
C PHE A 260 13.61 -13.34 3.96
N VAL A 261 13.09 -13.31 2.73
CA VAL A 261 12.01 -12.42 2.33
C VAL A 261 10.77 -13.26 2.07
N PHE A 262 9.70 -12.98 2.79
CA PHE A 262 8.43 -13.71 2.69
C PHE A 262 7.42 -12.91 1.87
N PRO A 263 6.87 -13.45 0.77
CA PRO A 263 5.80 -12.78 0.03
C PRO A 263 4.49 -12.89 0.82
N VAL A 264 3.99 -11.77 1.36
CA VAL A 264 2.80 -11.74 2.20
C VAL A 264 1.54 -11.70 1.34
N MET A 265 1.45 -10.77 0.39
CA MET A 265 0.30 -10.65 -0.49
C MET A 265 0.67 -10.01 -1.83
N TRP A 266 -0.15 -10.29 -2.84
CA TRP A 266 -0.15 -9.61 -4.14
C TRP A 266 -1.48 -8.87 -4.29
N LEU A 267 -1.42 -7.63 -4.77
CA LEU A 267 -2.54 -6.74 -5.00
C LEU A 267 -2.56 -6.34 -6.48
N GLU A 268 -3.73 -6.44 -7.10
CA GLU A 268 -4.01 -5.87 -8.41
C GLU A 268 -5.16 -4.88 -8.26
N GLU A 269 -4.86 -3.60 -8.41
CA GLU A 269 -5.86 -2.54 -8.48
C GLU A 269 -6.14 -2.24 -9.96
N VAL A 270 -7.42 -2.31 -10.33
CA VAL A 270 -7.87 -2.01 -11.69
C VAL A 270 -8.89 -0.89 -11.61
N SER A 271 -8.66 0.17 -12.38
CA SER A 271 -9.59 1.29 -12.53
C SER A 271 -10.04 1.41 -13.98
N HIS A 272 -11.35 1.54 -14.18
CA HIS A 272 -11.97 1.82 -15.48
C HIS A 272 -12.82 3.08 -15.36
N GLN A 273 -12.52 4.12 -16.14
CA GLN A 273 -13.22 5.40 -16.05
C GLN A 273 -14.25 5.62 -17.18
N MET A 274 -14.48 4.62 -18.05
CA MET A 274 -15.55 4.68 -19.03
C MET A 274 -16.85 4.06 -18.50
N HIS A 275 -17.84 4.91 -18.28
CA HIS A 275 -19.24 4.48 -18.34
C HIS A 275 -19.52 4.04 -19.78
N LYS A 276 -20.13 2.87 -20.00
CA LYS A 276 -20.68 2.50 -21.31
C LYS A 276 -21.86 3.44 -21.62
N THR A 277 -21.60 4.65 -22.10
CA THR A 277 -22.62 5.42 -22.81
C THR A 277 -22.73 4.87 -24.23
N HIS A 278 -23.98 4.64 -24.64
CA HIS A 278 -24.42 3.98 -25.86
C HIS A 278 -23.60 4.29 -27.13
N PRO A 279 -23.39 3.29 -28.03
CA PRO A 279 -22.86 3.56 -29.34
C PRO A 279 -23.92 4.30 -30.18
N GLU A 280 -23.44 5.29 -30.94
CA GLU A 280 -23.99 5.75 -32.21
C GLU A 280 -25.39 6.39 -32.21
N SER A 281 -25.41 7.73 -32.17
CA SER A 281 -26.30 8.53 -33.04
C SER A 281 -25.68 9.91 -33.30
N LEU A 282 -24.61 9.90 -34.08
CA LEU A 282 -24.22 11.06 -34.90
C LEU A 282 -24.04 10.53 -36.32
N SER A 283 -25.16 10.48 -37.04
CA SER A 283 -25.25 10.46 -38.50
C SER A 283 -26.14 11.63 -38.91
#